data_AF-A0A072P3Q8-F1
#
_entry.id   AF-A0A072P3Q8-F1
#
_cell.length_a   1.000
_cell.length_b   1.000
_cell.length_c   1.000
_cell.angle_alpha   90.00
_cell.angle_beta   90.00
_cell.angle_gamma   90.00
#
_symmetry.space_group_name_H-M   'P 1'
#
loop_
_entity.id
_entity.type
_entity.pdbx_description
1 polymer ?
#
loop_
_entity_poly.entity_id
_entity_poly.type
_entity_poly.pdbx_seq_one_letter_code
_entity_poly.pdbx_strand_id
1 'polypeptide(L)' 'MAGESEEWLGDWMKDRGTRDEMVIATKYTYPFKVHEIFPEETILSNFGGSNKKSLRLSLNESLKRMKIDYVDIFYIHT' A
#
# COMPACT_ATOMS: atom_id res chain seq x y z
N MET A 1 6.72 -6.28 9.72
CA MET A 1 5.65 -5.26 9.57
C MET A 1 4.95 -5.52 8.24
N ALA A 2 3.75 -4.98 7.97
CA ALA A 2 3.13 -5.17 6.65
C ALA A 2 3.71 -4.17 5.63
N GLY A 3 3.97 -4.61 4.40
CA GLY A 3 4.43 -3.73 3.30
C GLY A 3 5.94 -3.76 3.02
N GLU A 4 6.75 -4.55 3.73
CA GLU A 4 8.20 -4.66 3.48
C GLU A 4 8.52 -5.09 2.03
N SER A 5 7.70 -5.96 1.44
CA SER A 5 7.85 -6.35 0.03
C SER A 5 7.67 -5.16 -0.93
N GLU A 6 6.77 -4.22 -0.60
CA GLU A 6 6.56 -3.01 -1.39
C GLU A 6 7.76 -2.06 -1.29
N GLU A 7 8.38 -1.96 -0.12
CA GLU A 7 9.59 -1.17 0.09
C GLU A 7 10.78 -1.72 -0.71
N TRP A 8 11.03 -3.03 -0.62
CA TRP A 8 12.13 -3.68 -1.35
C TRP A 8 11.96 -3.57 -2.87
N LEU A 9 10.74 -3.76 -3.35
CA LEU A 9 10.44 -3.60 -4.78
C LEU A 9 10.65 -2.14 -5.22
N GLY A 10 10.22 -1.17 -4.40
CA GLY A 10 10.43 0.24 -4.67
C GLY A 10 11.90 0.64 -4.75
N ASP A 11 12.71 0.17 -3.79
CA ASP A 11 14.16 0.36 -3.80
C ASP A 11 14.80 -0.24 -5.05
N TRP A 12 14.46 -1.49 -5.36
CA TRP A 12 15.01 -2.20 -6.52
C TRP A 12 14.65 -1.50 -7.85
N MET A 13 13.41 -1.04 -8.03
CA MET A 13 12.99 -0.33 -9.24
C MET A 13 13.70 1.02 -9.36
N LYS A 14 13.82 1.76 -8.25
CA LYS A 14 14.48 3.06 -8.21
C LYS A 14 15.96 2.96 -8.56
N ASP A 15 16.68 2.01 -7.96
CA ASP A 15 18.11 1.81 -8.20
C ASP A 15 18.42 1.46 -9.66
N ARG A 16 17.46 0.87 -10.36
CA ARG A 16 17.58 0.46 -11.78
C ARG A 16 16.96 1.44 -12.76
N GLY A 17 16.14 2.39 -12.30
CA GLY A 17 15.40 3.30 -13.17
C GLY A 17 14.40 2.59 -14.10
N THR A 18 13.80 1.48 -13.66
CA THR A 18 13.03 0.57 -14.52
C THR A 18 11.51 0.70 -14.38
N ARG A 19 11.00 1.74 -13.69
CA ARG A 19 9.55 1.85 -13.39
C ARG A 19 8.68 1.71 -14.64
N ASP A 20 9.05 2.36 -15.73
CA ASP A 20 8.23 2.40 -16.96
C ASP A 20 8.29 1.08 -17.77
N GLU A 21 9.18 0.14 -17.41
CA GLU A 21 9.28 -1.18 -18.05
C GLU A 21 8.42 -2.25 -17.34
N MET A 22 7.86 -1.92 -16.18
CA MET A 22 7.20 -2.87 -15.29
C MET A 22 5.68 -2.70 -15.28
N VAL A 23 4.96 -3.82 -15.18
CA VAL A 23 3.54 -3.85 -14.81
C VAL A 23 3.43 -4.16 -13.33
N ILE A 24 3.03 -3.18 -12.53
CA ILE A 24 2.96 -3.28 -11.07
C ILE A 24 1.52 -3.45 -10.62
N ALA A 25 1.28 -4.52 -9.85
CA ALA A 25 0.02 -4.78 -9.20
C ALA A 25 0.18 -4.82 -7.68
N THR A 26 -0.75 -4.20 -6.96
CA THR A 26 -0.89 -4.37 -5.50
C THR A 26 -2.36 -4.51 -5.12
N LYS A 27 -2.62 -4.76 -3.84
CA LYS A 27 -3.93 -5.16 -3.33
C LYS A 27 -4.20 -4.56 -1.95
N TYR A 28 -5.45 -4.21 -1.71
CA TYR A 28 -5.94 -3.71 -0.42
C TYR A 28 -7.15 -4.51 0.05
N THR A 29 -7.32 -4.61 1.37
CA THR A 29 -8.56 -4.83 2.14
C THR A 29 -8.19 -5.20 3.57
N TYR A 30 -7.03 -5.83 3.77
CA TYR A 30 -6.46 -6.02 5.09
C TYR A 30 -6.06 -4.69 5.74
N PRO A 31 -6.28 -4.53 7.05
CA PRO A 31 -5.89 -3.33 7.76
C PRO A 31 -4.36 -3.20 7.81
N PHE A 32 -3.85 -2.05 7.37
CA PHE A 32 -2.42 -1.72 7.49
C PHE A 32 -2.10 -0.87 8.72
N LYS A 33 -3.13 -0.44 9.47
CA LYS A 33 -3.03 0.18 10.79
C LYS A 33 -3.84 -0.64 11.80
N VAL A 34 -3.19 -1.03 12.89
CA VAL A 34 -3.80 -1.81 13.99
C VAL A 34 -3.47 -1.15 15.32
N HIS A 35 -4.27 -1.40 16.37
CA HIS A 35 -4.11 -0.79 17.69
C HIS A 35 -2.75 -1.07 18.34
N GLU A 36 -2.07 -2.16 17.97
CA GLU A 36 -0.71 -2.45 18.42
C GLU A 36 0.33 -1.42 17.94
N ILE A 37 0.00 -0.65 16.88
CA ILE A 37 0.90 0.30 16.23
C ILE A 37 0.46 1.75 16.45
N PHE A 38 -0.80 2.00 16.85
CA PHE A 38 -1.39 3.34 16.93
C PHE A 38 -2.05 3.59 18.29
N PRO A 39 -2.11 4.87 18.76
CA PRO A 39 -2.75 5.21 20.02
C PRO A 39 -4.15 4.61 20.15
N GLU A 40 -4.54 4.22 21.36
CA GLU A 40 -5.80 3.54 21.65
C GLU A 40 -7.03 4.34 21.16
N GLU A 41 -6.92 5.67 21.15
CA GLU A 41 -7.96 6.60 20.68
C GLU A 41 -8.11 6.69 19.14
N THR A 42 -7.30 5.96 18.38
CA THR A 42 -7.32 6.03 16.91
C THR A 42 -8.55 5.30 16.34
N ILE A 43 -9.35 6.00 15.53
CA ILE A 43 -10.47 5.40 14.80
C ILE A 43 -9.94 4.55 13.63
N LEU A 44 -10.00 3.22 13.77
CA LEU A 44 -9.39 2.29 12.80
C LEU A 44 -10.30 1.82 11.65
N SER A 45 -11.61 2.07 11.71
CA SER A 45 -12.61 1.52 10.77
C SER A 45 -12.35 1.88 9.29
N ASN A 46 -11.53 2.90 9.04
CA ASN A 46 -11.20 3.40 7.71
C ASN A 46 -9.91 2.81 7.11
N PHE A 47 -9.15 2.02 7.86
CA PHE A 47 -7.85 1.50 7.44
C PHE A 47 -7.90 0.06 6.91
N GLY A 48 -9.09 -0.56 6.89
CA GLY A 48 -9.34 -1.89 6.34
C GLY A 48 -10.71 -1.99 5.65
N GLY A 49 -10.98 -3.15 5.06
CA GLY A 49 -12.16 -3.44 4.24
C GLY A 49 -12.08 -2.86 2.82
N SER A 50 -13.11 -3.16 2.02
CA SER A 50 -13.21 -2.77 0.60
C SER A 50 -13.83 -1.37 0.39
N ASN A 51 -14.12 -0.63 1.46
CA ASN A 51 -14.73 0.69 1.37
C ASN A 51 -13.81 1.73 0.70
N LYS A 52 -14.42 2.79 0.17
CA LYS A 52 -13.72 3.85 -0.59
C LYS A 52 -12.64 4.58 0.22
N LYS A 53 -12.79 4.70 1.54
CA LYS A 53 -11.81 5.38 2.39
C LYS A 53 -10.56 4.51 2.56
N SER A 54 -10.74 3.23 2.88
CA SER A 54 -9.68 2.22 2.95
C SER A 54 -8.94 2.09 1.61
N LEU A 55 -9.67 2.07 0.49
CA LEU A 55 -9.08 2.07 -0.85
C LEU A 55 -8.06 3.20 -1.02
N ARG A 56 -8.50 4.44 -0.79
CA ARG A 56 -7.65 5.63 -1.00
C ARG A 56 -6.47 5.66 -0.05
N LEU A 57 -6.69 5.33 1.23
CA LEU A 57 -5.61 5.34 2.22
C LEU A 57 -4.57 4.24 1.94
N SER A 58 -5.02 3.03 1.63
CA SER A 58 -4.14 1.89 1.38
C SER A 58 -3.32 2.09 0.10
N LEU A 59 -3.94 2.60 -0.97
CA LEU A 59 -3.22 2.91 -2.21
C LEU A 59 -2.13 3.96 -1.95
N ASN A 60 -2.46 5.05 -1.26
CA ASN A 60 -1.49 6.11 -0.95
C ASN A 60 -0.28 5.58 -0.18
N GLU A 61 -0.49 4.69 0.79
CA GLU A 61 0.62 4.11 1.55
C GLU A 61 1.44 3.11 0.74
N SER A 62 0.80 2.35 -0.14
CA SER A 62 1.48 1.42 -1.06
C SER A 62 2.38 2.17 -2.05
N LEU A 63 1.88 3.26 -2.63
CA LEU A 63 2.63 4.14 -3.53
C LEU A 63 3.84 4.77 -2.84
N LYS A 64 3.67 5.25 -1.59
CA LYS A 64 4.78 5.79 -0.80
C LYS A 64 5.87 4.76 -0.53
N ARG A 65 5.49 3.54 -0.13
CA ARG A 65 6.45 2.44 0.11
C ARG A 65 7.21 2.07 -1.17
N MET A 66 6.49 1.92 -2.28
CA MET A 66 7.08 1.59 -3.57
C MET A 66 7.83 2.77 -4.23
N LYS A 67 7.67 4.01 -3.74
CA LYS A 67 8.32 5.21 -4.30
C LYS A 67 7.93 5.46 -5.76
N ILE A 68 6.66 5.24 -6.09
CA ILE A 68 6.08 5.41 -7.43
C ILE A 68 4.76 6.17 -7.34
N ASP A 69 4.34 6.80 -8.43
CA ASP A 69 3.13 7.65 -8.44
C ASP A 69 1.85 6.91 -8.86
N TYR A 70 1.97 5.72 -9.45
CA TYR A 70 0.84 4.90 -9.88
C TYR A 70 1.18 3.40 -9.87
N VAL A 71 0.13 2.58 -9.81
CA VAL A 71 0.16 1.14 -10.11
C VAL A 71 -0.68 0.88 -11.35
N ASP A 72 -0.30 -0.15 -12.10
CA ASP A 72 -0.99 -0.54 -13.33
C ASP A 72 -2.30 -1.28 -13.02
N ILE A 73 -2.30 -2.07 -11.93
CA ILE A 73 -3.48 -2.80 -11.48
C ILE A 73 -3.62 -2.69 -9.97
N PHE A 74 -4.82 -2.37 -9.50
CA PHE A 74 -5.14 -2.31 -8.08
C PHE A 74 -6.31 -3.23 -7.74
N TYR A 75 -6.05 -4.25 -6.92
CA TYR A 75 -7.01 -5.30 -6.60
C TYR A 75 -7.64 -5.11 -5.21
N ILE A 76 -8.88 -5.58 -5.08
CA ILE A 76 -9.48 -5.95 -3.79
C ILE A 76 -8.88 -7.32 -3.40
N HIS A 77 -8.25 -7.42 -2.23
CA HIS A 77 -7.50 -8.62 -1.81
C HIS A 77 -8.42 -9.76 -1.36
N THR A 78 -9.49 -9.42 -0.65
CA THR A 78 -10.54 -10.32 -0.14
C THR A 78 -11.78 -9.49 0.12
#